data_AF-A0A090WBF7-F1
#
_entry.id   AF-A0A090WBF7-F1
#
_cell.length_a   1.000
_cell.length_b   1.000
_cell.length_c   1.000
_cell.angle_alpha   90.00
_cell.angle_beta   90.00
_cell.angle_gamma   90.00
#
_symmetry.space_group_name_H-M   'P 1'
#
loop_
_entity.id
_entity.type
_entity.pdbx_description
1 polymer ?
#
loop_
_entity_poly.entity_id
_entity_poly.type
_entity_poly.pdbx_seq_one_letter_code
_entity_poly.pdbx_strand_id
1 'polypeptide(L)'
;MLFDQVTAQHIQQGIKDFEEKGFPNGFGPSSTYDIRFEGKLYPPKAIMAYANYHATGRALENYFKGGPKEDSFKAIERNGFEIVAKQKKDLYNWTQTHLELAAYLKDKRSETAALIELLKESGVNVMQDQSQPGVSVPLEEMDPFTFICHIYKYGEKKRLDIIQRIAKKLNLFVPDGERGIPSANAQKVWMFPYQHERIGNEFDILWELFEATINDTITNDLFQRALNIRNVGKTKLTEVLFYVRPFDYFPLNGPSRPMSKKSCLSIPTLIPMKNMWQLIMR
;
A
#
# COMPACT_ATOMS: atom_id res chain seq x y z
N MET A 1 33.22 -23.94 8.22
CA MET A 1 32.14 -22.98 7.93
C MET A 1 32.73 -21.76 7.24
N LEU A 2 31.91 -21.06 6.45
CA LEU A 2 32.36 -20.02 5.50
C LEU A 2 33.04 -18.80 6.14
N PHE A 3 32.89 -18.62 7.45
CA PHE A 3 33.35 -17.45 8.19
C PHE A 3 34.25 -17.80 9.37
N ASP A 4 34.85 -18.98 9.45
CA ASP A 4 35.60 -19.43 10.65
C ASP A 4 36.80 -18.57 11.04
N GLN A 5 37.36 -17.82 10.09
CA GLN A 5 38.47 -16.89 10.34
C GLN A 5 37.99 -15.52 10.85
N VAL A 6 36.67 -15.26 10.85
CA VAL A 6 36.10 -14.00 11.35
C VAL A 6 36.13 -13.99 12.89
N THR A 7 36.78 -12.95 13.42
CA THR A 7 36.92 -12.65 14.85
C THR A 7 36.08 -11.42 15.21
N ALA A 8 35.92 -11.15 16.50
CA ALA A 8 35.25 -9.94 16.97
C ALA A 8 35.91 -8.65 16.44
N GLN A 9 37.24 -8.61 16.33
CA GLN A 9 37.99 -7.48 15.79
C GLN A 9 37.65 -7.23 14.30
N HIS A 10 37.53 -8.29 13.50
CA HIS A 10 37.11 -8.17 12.11
C HIS A 10 35.68 -7.61 11.98
N ILE A 11 34.77 -8.00 12.87
CA ILE A 11 33.39 -7.47 12.89
C ILE A 11 33.38 -5.98 13.28
N GLN A 12 34.15 -5.59 14.31
CA GLN A 12 34.29 -4.17 14.68
C GLN A 12 34.87 -3.34 13.53
N GLN A 13 35.88 -3.87 12.82
CA GLN A 13 36.44 -3.19 11.66
C GLN A 13 35.42 -3.09 10.51
N GLY A 14 34.58 -4.12 10.33
CA GLY A 14 33.50 -4.07 9.35
C GLY A 14 32.41 -3.06 9.68
N ILE A 15 32.14 -2.80 10.96
CA ILE A 15 31.26 -1.72 11.41
C ILE A 15 31.87 -0.35 11.09
N LYS A 16 33.16 -0.15 11.39
CA LYS A 16 33.87 1.09 11.04
C LYS A 16 33.86 1.36 9.53
N ASP A 17 34.16 0.34 8.72
CA ASP A 17 34.09 0.46 7.27
C ASP A 17 32.69 0.83 6.77
N PHE A 18 31.65 0.26 7.37
CA PHE A 18 30.27 0.61 7.02
C PHE A 18 29.92 2.06 7.40
N GLU A 19 30.39 2.56 8.55
CA GLU A 19 30.19 3.95 8.94
C GLU A 19 30.93 4.93 8.02
N GLU A 20 32.12 4.57 7.55
CA GLU A 20 32.92 5.41 6.65
C GLU A 20 32.48 5.34 5.17
N LYS A 21 32.16 4.14 4.68
CA LYS A 21 31.98 3.85 3.25
C LYS A 21 30.53 3.54 2.87
N GLY A 22 29.67 3.25 3.84
CA GLY A 22 28.29 2.83 3.59
C GLY A 22 28.17 1.39 3.12
N PHE A 23 27.20 1.12 2.24
CA PHE A 23 26.95 -0.23 1.73
C PHE A 23 28.02 -0.67 0.72
N PRO A 24 28.60 -1.88 0.86
CA PRO A 24 29.35 -2.49 -0.22
C PRO A 24 28.45 -2.72 -1.45
N ASN A 25 29.06 -2.76 -2.63
CA ASN A 25 28.35 -3.02 -3.88
C ASN A 25 27.54 -4.32 -3.82
N GLY A 26 26.25 -4.24 -4.18
CA GLY A 26 25.34 -5.40 -4.16
C GLY A 26 24.75 -5.74 -2.79
N PHE A 27 25.01 -4.92 -1.76
CA PHE A 27 24.37 -5.02 -0.45
C PHE A 27 23.36 -3.89 -0.25
N GLY A 28 22.40 -4.14 0.63
CA GLY A 28 21.35 -3.20 0.98
C GLY A 28 20.93 -3.36 2.44
N PRO A 29 19.94 -2.56 2.90
CA PRO A 29 19.48 -2.59 4.28
C PRO A 29 18.94 -3.98 4.65
N SER A 30 19.07 -4.30 5.94
CA SER A 30 18.49 -5.51 6.52
C SER A 30 16.95 -5.43 6.59
N SER A 31 16.30 -6.57 6.35
CA SER A 31 14.84 -6.69 6.42
C SER A 31 14.32 -7.26 7.73
N THR A 32 15.09 -8.14 8.38
CA THR A 32 14.60 -8.98 9.48
C THR A 32 15.41 -8.89 10.75
N TYR A 33 16.73 -8.72 10.65
CA TYR A 33 17.62 -8.68 11.80
C TYR A 33 18.69 -7.60 11.64
N ASP A 34 19.09 -7.01 12.74
CA ASP A 34 20.21 -6.06 12.84
C ASP A 34 21.22 -6.54 13.88
N ILE A 35 22.48 -6.13 13.72
CA ILE A 35 23.51 -6.25 14.77
C ILE A 35 23.38 -5.03 15.66
N ARG A 36 23.27 -5.21 16.98
CA ARG A 36 23.37 -4.11 17.95
C ARG A 36 24.82 -3.95 18.40
N PHE A 37 25.37 -2.75 18.24
CA PHE A 37 26.71 -2.40 18.72
C PHE A 37 26.72 -0.93 19.14
N GLU A 38 27.19 -0.64 20.35
CA GLU A 38 27.25 0.73 20.91
C GLU A 38 25.94 1.53 20.79
N GLY A 39 24.79 0.87 21.00
CA GLY A 39 23.47 1.48 20.92
C GLY A 39 22.95 1.74 19.48
N LYS A 40 23.74 1.45 18.45
CA LYS A 40 23.38 1.55 17.04
C LYS A 40 23.02 0.18 16.45
N LEU A 41 22.30 0.20 15.33
CA LEU A 41 21.85 -0.99 14.59
C LEU A 41 22.49 -1.04 13.20
N TYR A 42 23.04 -2.20 12.84
CA TYR A 42 23.78 -2.38 11.60
C TYR A 42 23.29 -3.58 10.78
N PRO A 43 23.29 -3.48 9.44
CA PRO A 43 22.82 -4.56 8.56
C PRO A 43 23.80 -5.75 8.55
N PRO A 44 23.41 -6.95 9.05
CA PRO A 44 24.36 -8.02 9.34
C PRO A 44 25.18 -8.50 8.15
N LYS A 45 24.55 -8.58 6.96
CA LYS A 45 25.23 -9.04 5.74
C LYS A 45 26.30 -8.06 5.26
N ALA A 46 26.06 -6.76 5.37
CA ALA A 46 27.05 -5.77 4.95
C ALA A 46 28.25 -5.80 5.90
N ILE A 47 28.00 -5.86 7.21
CA ILE A 47 29.06 -5.98 8.23
C ILE A 47 29.89 -7.24 8.01
N MET A 48 29.24 -8.38 7.75
CA MET A 48 29.95 -9.64 7.51
C MET A 48 30.74 -9.66 6.20
N ALA A 49 30.33 -8.90 5.17
CA ALA A 49 31.12 -8.77 3.95
C ALA A 49 32.45 -8.05 4.24
N TYR A 50 32.41 -6.91 4.94
CA TYR A 50 33.63 -6.21 5.36
C TYR A 50 34.47 -7.05 6.33
N ALA A 51 33.86 -7.67 7.33
CA ALA A 51 34.57 -8.50 8.29
C ALA A 51 35.29 -9.67 7.61
N ASN A 52 34.65 -10.31 6.62
CA ASN A 52 35.27 -11.41 5.90
C ASN A 52 36.36 -10.96 4.92
N TYR A 53 36.24 -9.76 4.35
CA TYR A 53 37.33 -9.13 3.61
C TYR A 53 38.58 -8.95 4.49
N HIS A 54 38.43 -8.41 5.70
CA HIS A 54 39.56 -8.29 6.64
C HIS A 54 40.12 -9.63 7.10
N ALA A 55 39.25 -10.62 7.31
CA ALA A 55 39.66 -11.93 7.80
C ALA A 55 40.40 -12.77 6.75
N THR A 56 40.07 -12.63 5.45
CA THR A 56 40.50 -13.58 4.41
C THR A 56 41.01 -12.94 3.11
N GLY A 57 40.86 -11.62 2.96
CA GLY A 57 41.13 -10.90 1.70
C GLY A 57 40.07 -11.12 0.61
N ARG A 58 38.97 -11.83 0.91
CA ARG A 58 37.92 -12.12 -0.07
C ARG A 58 37.18 -10.85 -0.50
N ALA A 59 36.97 -10.70 -1.81
CA ALA A 59 36.25 -9.58 -2.39
C ALA A 59 34.84 -9.36 -1.79
N LEU A 60 34.42 -8.08 -1.74
CA LEU A 60 33.14 -7.63 -1.20
C LEU A 60 31.97 -7.97 -2.14
N GLU A 61 31.54 -9.23 -2.11
CA GLU A 61 30.49 -9.76 -2.96
C GLU A 61 29.34 -10.39 -2.15
N ASN A 62 28.12 -10.36 -2.70
CA ASN A 62 26.93 -10.90 -2.06
C ASN A 62 26.76 -12.42 -2.33
N TYR A 63 27.75 -13.23 -1.93
CA TYR A 63 27.82 -14.68 -2.24
C TYR A 63 27.22 -15.60 -1.16
N PHE A 64 26.74 -15.06 -0.04
CA PHE A 64 26.26 -15.83 1.10
C PHE A 64 24.86 -15.41 1.53
N LYS A 65 24.15 -16.28 2.25
CA LYS A 65 22.84 -15.98 2.84
C LYS A 65 22.98 -15.41 4.25
N GLY A 66 22.00 -14.62 4.65
CA GLY A 66 21.86 -14.15 6.03
C GLY A 66 20.62 -14.75 6.66
N GLY A 67 20.67 -15.00 7.97
CA GLY A 67 19.57 -15.51 8.78
C GLY A 67 20.10 -16.37 9.93
N PRO A 68 19.30 -16.59 10.99
CA PRO A 68 19.76 -17.24 12.23
C PRO A 68 20.38 -18.65 12.06
N LYS A 69 20.05 -19.35 10.96
CA LYS A 69 20.58 -20.70 10.68
C LYS A 69 21.87 -20.68 9.83
N GLU A 70 22.21 -19.55 9.25
CA GLU A 70 23.31 -19.39 8.30
C GLU A 70 24.66 -19.16 9.02
N ASP A 71 25.75 -19.60 8.40
CA ASP A 71 27.11 -19.47 8.95
C ASP A 71 27.50 -18.04 9.32
N SER A 72 26.98 -17.05 8.57
CA SER A 72 27.25 -15.63 8.82
C SER A 72 26.70 -15.15 10.17
N PHE A 73 25.51 -15.59 10.55
CA PHE A 73 24.88 -15.19 11.83
C PHE A 73 25.50 -15.93 13.00
N LYS A 74 25.79 -17.23 12.83
CA LYS A 74 26.54 -18.00 13.84
C LYS A 74 27.91 -17.39 14.13
N ALA A 75 28.58 -16.86 13.10
CA ALA A 75 29.86 -16.16 13.25
C ALA A 75 29.73 -14.84 14.01
N ILE A 76 28.64 -14.09 13.84
CA ILE A 76 28.36 -12.87 14.61
C ILE A 76 28.13 -13.23 16.09
N GLU A 77 27.24 -14.17 16.35
CA GLU A 77 26.84 -14.57 17.71
C GLU A 77 28.02 -15.16 18.50
N ARG A 78 28.78 -16.09 17.91
CA ARG A 78 29.94 -16.70 18.58
C ARG A 78 31.05 -15.69 18.90
N ASN A 79 31.07 -14.54 18.22
CA ASN A 79 32.01 -13.45 18.47
C ASN A 79 31.43 -12.37 19.42
N GLY A 80 30.31 -12.66 20.09
CA GLY A 80 29.77 -11.84 21.18
C GLY A 80 28.91 -10.65 20.75
N PHE A 81 28.47 -10.60 19.49
CA PHE A 81 27.59 -9.54 18.99
C PHE A 81 26.11 -9.93 19.13
N GLU A 82 25.31 -9.01 19.66
CA GLU A 82 23.86 -9.19 19.79
C GLU A 82 23.18 -9.02 18.43
N ILE A 83 22.38 -10.01 18.03
CA ILE A 83 21.49 -9.93 16.88
C ILE A 83 20.08 -9.63 17.39
N VAL A 84 19.48 -8.56 16.89
CA VAL A 84 18.14 -8.12 17.26
C VAL A 84 17.17 -8.29 16.09
N ALA A 85 16.01 -8.88 16.34
CA ALA A 85 14.95 -8.97 15.35
C ALA A 85 14.28 -7.60 15.17
N LYS A 86 14.02 -7.22 13.92
CA LYS A 86 13.22 -6.04 13.59
C LYS A 86 11.75 -6.35 13.86
N GLN A 87 10.99 -5.33 14.26
CA GLN A 87 9.54 -5.47 14.28
C GLN A 87 9.04 -5.82 12.88
N LYS A 88 8.32 -6.94 12.78
CA LYS A 88 7.74 -7.39 11.52
C LYS A 88 6.62 -6.43 11.15
N LYS A 89 6.82 -5.66 10.08
CA LYS A 89 5.76 -4.84 9.50
C LYS A 89 4.63 -5.72 8.98
N ASP A 90 3.41 -5.41 9.36
CA ASP A 90 2.24 -5.96 8.70
C ASP A 90 1.92 -5.13 7.46
N LEU A 91 2.12 -5.70 6.27
CA LEU A 91 1.89 -4.99 5.02
C LEU A 91 0.41 -4.91 4.62
N TYR A 92 -0.49 -5.55 5.37
CA TYR A 92 -1.93 -5.63 5.09
C TYR A 92 -2.79 -4.85 6.11
N ASN A 93 -2.15 -4.21 7.10
CA ASN A 93 -2.83 -3.46 8.16
C ASN A 93 -3.48 -2.15 7.68
N TRP A 94 -3.30 -1.76 6.41
CA TRP A 94 -4.06 -0.68 5.76
C TRP A 94 -5.58 -0.89 5.77
N THR A 95 -6.03 -2.14 5.87
CA THR A 95 -7.46 -2.47 5.93
C THR A 95 -8.16 -1.79 7.10
N GLN A 96 -7.52 -1.71 8.27
CA GLN A 96 -8.03 -0.98 9.43
C GLN A 96 -8.16 0.52 9.12
N THR A 97 -7.12 1.12 8.54
CA THR A 97 -7.15 2.54 8.13
C THR A 97 -8.29 2.82 7.15
N HIS A 98 -8.56 1.90 6.22
CA HIS A 98 -9.65 2.05 5.25
C HIS A 98 -11.03 1.99 5.87
N LEU A 99 -11.26 1.08 6.84
CA LEU A 99 -12.52 1.03 7.58
C LEU A 99 -12.78 2.33 8.34
N GLU A 100 -11.77 2.86 9.02
CA GLU A 100 -11.87 4.12 9.75
C GLU A 100 -12.02 5.33 8.81
N LEU A 101 -11.31 5.33 7.67
CA LEU A 101 -11.43 6.37 6.65
C LEU A 101 -12.82 6.35 6.01
N ALA A 102 -13.39 5.19 5.73
CA ALA A 102 -14.74 5.06 5.21
C ALA A 102 -15.77 5.62 6.19
N ALA A 103 -15.63 5.32 7.49
CA ALA A 103 -16.47 5.89 8.54
C ALA A 103 -16.34 7.42 8.60
N TYR A 104 -15.12 7.95 8.48
CA TYR A 104 -14.88 9.40 8.44
C TYR A 104 -15.55 10.07 7.22
N LEU A 105 -15.47 9.47 6.04
CA LEU A 105 -15.98 10.06 4.79
C LEU A 105 -17.51 10.06 4.68
N LYS A 106 -18.21 9.20 5.43
CA LYS A 106 -19.67 9.01 5.35
C LYS A 106 -20.47 10.31 5.45
N ASP A 107 -20.05 11.23 6.31
CA ASP A 107 -20.79 12.46 6.58
C ASP A 107 -20.16 13.70 5.89
N LYS A 108 -19.28 13.50 4.90
CA LYS A 108 -18.47 14.58 4.28
C LYS A 108 -19.04 15.12 2.97
N ARG A 109 -20.31 14.84 2.69
CA ARG A 109 -20.98 15.26 1.45
C ARG A 109 -20.98 16.77 1.22
N SER A 110 -21.11 17.56 2.28
CA SER A 110 -21.07 19.03 2.23
C SER A 110 -19.67 19.62 2.47
N GLU A 111 -18.62 18.80 2.58
CA GLU A 111 -17.28 19.20 3.00
C GLU A 111 -16.23 19.05 1.88
N THR A 112 -16.63 19.15 0.60
CA THR A 112 -15.72 18.96 -0.55
C THR A 112 -14.43 19.79 -0.44
N ALA A 113 -14.53 21.06 -0.05
CA ALA A 113 -13.36 21.94 0.07
C ALA A 113 -12.35 21.41 1.11
N ALA A 114 -12.83 20.90 2.25
CA ALA A 114 -11.99 20.33 3.29
C ALA A 114 -11.35 19.01 2.84
N LEU A 115 -12.07 18.17 2.08
CA LEU A 115 -11.53 16.94 1.49
C LEU A 115 -10.42 17.22 0.48
N ILE A 116 -10.63 18.22 -0.40
CA ILE A 116 -9.61 18.65 -1.37
C ILE A 116 -8.36 19.17 -0.65
N GLU A 117 -8.54 19.96 0.40
CA GLU A 117 -7.41 20.49 1.16
C GLU A 117 -6.63 19.39 1.87
N LEU A 118 -7.32 18.44 2.51
CA LEU A 118 -6.72 17.27 3.13
C LEU A 118 -5.86 16.46 2.14
N LEU A 119 -6.34 16.27 0.90
CA LEU A 119 -5.58 15.60 -0.15
C LEU A 119 -4.32 16.40 -0.52
N LYS A 120 -4.45 17.71 -0.74
CA LYS A 120 -3.33 18.58 -1.11
C LYS A 120 -2.24 18.59 -0.05
N GLU A 121 -2.59 18.79 1.21
CA GLU A 121 -1.65 18.79 2.35
C GLU A 121 -0.97 17.42 2.54
N SER A 122 -1.65 16.35 2.13
CA SER A 122 -1.10 14.99 2.14
C SER A 122 -0.20 14.68 0.93
N GLY A 123 0.04 15.65 0.03
CA GLY A 123 0.93 15.53 -1.12
C GLY A 123 0.27 14.98 -2.40
N VAL A 124 -1.06 14.98 -2.44
CA VAL A 124 -1.84 14.59 -3.63
C VAL A 124 -2.02 15.79 -4.55
N ASN A 125 -1.74 15.58 -5.84
CA ASN A 125 -2.12 16.52 -6.89
C ASN A 125 -3.58 16.28 -7.29
N VAL A 126 -4.49 17.16 -6.85
CA VAL A 126 -5.91 17.14 -7.21
C VAL A 126 -6.07 17.83 -8.57
N MET A 127 -6.70 17.14 -9.53
CA MET A 127 -6.87 17.65 -10.89
C MET A 127 -8.01 18.68 -10.92
N GLN A 128 -7.92 19.66 -11.83
CA GLN A 128 -8.98 20.61 -12.09
C GLN A 128 -10.08 19.96 -12.94
N ASP A 129 -11.31 20.44 -12.77
CA ASP A 129 -12.47 20.09 -13.56
C ASP A 129 -12.53 20.90 -14.86
N GLN A 130 -13.48 20.58 -15.73
CA GLN A 130 -13.65 21.25 -17.01
C GLN A 130 -15.10 21.63 -17.24
N SER A 131 -15.39 22.94 -17.18
CA SER A 131 -16.71 23.51 -17.49
C SER A 131 -17.03 23.49 -18.98
N GLN A 132 -16.00 23.40 -19.82
CA GLN A 132 -16.03 23.13 -21.26
C GLN A 132 -14.74 22.41 -21.64
N PRO A 133 -14.67 21.70 -22.79
CA PRO A 133 -13.43 21.06 -23.24
C PRO A 133 -12.24 22.03 -23.23
N GLY A 134 -11.25 21.75 -22.38
CA GLY A 134 -10.03 22.57 -22.22
C GLY A 134 -10.15 23.78 -21.30
N VAL A 135 -11.35 24.15 -20.84
CA VAL A 135 -11.57 25.27 -19.90
C VAL A 135 -11.54 24.73 -18.47
N SER A 136 -10.39 24.89 -17.79
CA SER A 136 -10.18 24.38 -16.44
C SER A 136 -10.90 25.22 -15.38
N VAL A 137 -11.59 24.55 -14.46
CA VAL A 137 -12.26 25.17 -13.30
C VAL A 137 -11.95 24.37 -12.02
N PRO A 138 -12.06 24.98 -10.83
CA PRO A 138 -11.97 24.26 -9.56
C PRO A 138 -12.93 23.08 -9.49
N LEU A 139 -12.48 21.99 -8.87
CA LEU A 139 -13.37 20.87 -8.54
C LEU A 139 -14.25 21.28 -7.34
N GLU A 140 -15.57 21.33 -7.55
CA GLU A 140 -16.54 21.79 -6.53
C GLU A 140 -17.22 20.65 -5.78
N GLU A 141 -17.23 19.44 -6.37
CA GLU A 141 -17.87 18.25 -5.80
C GLU A 141 -16.91 17.05 -5.77
N MET A 142 -16.97 16.27 -4.68
CA MET A 142 -16.16 15.08 -4.49
C MET A 142 -16.94 13.99 -3.77
N ASP A 143 -17.03 12.82 -4.38
CA ASP A 143 -17.53 11.61 -3.72
C ASP A 143 -16.41 10.86 -2.97
N PRO A 144 -16.75 10.02 -1.97
CA PRO A 144 -15.76 9.28 -1.18
C PRO A 144 -14.88 8.33 -1.99
N PHE A 145 -15.42 7.68 -3.03
CA PHE A 145 -14.64 6.76 -3.86
C PHE A 145 -13.59 7.50 -4.66
N THR A 146 -13.93 8.67 -5.22
CA THR A 146 -12.98 9.53 -5.92
C THR A 146 -11.90 10.06 -4.98
N PHE A 147 -12.24 10.45 -3.74
CA PHE A 147 -11.26 10.82 -2.72
C PHE A 147 -10.22 9.69 -2.52
N ILE A 148 -10.68 8.45 -2.37
CA ILE A 148 -9.78 7.31 -2.19
C ILE A 148 -8.98 7.02 -3.47
N CYS A 149 -9.58 7.14 -4.66
CA CYS A 149 -8.86 6.98 -5.94
C CYS A 149 -7.72 8.00 -6.09
N HIS A 150 -7.87 9.21 -5.54
CA HIS A 150 -6.83 10.23 -5.53
C HIS A 150 -5.59 9.82 -4.71
N ILE A 151 -5.76 9.00 -3.66
CA ILE A 151 -4.67 8.41 -2.87
C ILE A 151 -3.91 7.36 -3.71
N TYR A 152 -4.65 6.47 -4.41
CA TYR A 152 -4.09 5.26 -5.00
C TYR A 152 -3.62 5.36 -6.46
N LYS A 153 -3.53 6.58 -7.01
CA LYS A 153 -3.05 6.83 -8.39
C LYS A 153 -1.53 6.97 -8.54
N TYR A 154 -0.76 6.74 -7.48
CA TYR A 154 0.71 6.90 -7.44
C TYR A 154 1.44 5.54 -7.33
N GLY A 155 2.77 5.57 -7.30
CA GLY A 155 3.58 4.40 -6.97
C GLY A 155 3.61 4.11 -5.46
N GLU A 156 3.92 2.86 -5.10
CA GLU A 156 3.72 2.30 -3.76
C GLU A 156 4.26 3.16 -2.61
N LYS A 157 5.51 3.61 -2.74
CA LYS A 157 6.14 4.48 -1.73
C LYS A 157 5.34 5.76 -1.47
N LYS A 158 4.84 6.41 -2.52
CA LYS A 158 4.09 7.66 -2.40
C LYS A 158 2.67 7.41 -1.86
N ARG A 159 2.02 6.32 -2.27
CA ARG A 159 0.70 5.94 -1.76
C ARG A 159 0.73 5.66 -0.26
N LEU A 160 1.74 4.91 0.21
CA LEU A 160 1.95 4.66 1.63
C LEU A 160 2.19 5.96 2.42
N ASP A 161 3.03 6.86 1.91
CA ASP A 161 3.26 8.18 2.54
C ASP A 161 1.96 9.00 2.65
N ILE A 162 1.16 9.06 1.58
CA ILE A 162 -0.13 9.78 1.56
C ILE A 162 -1.08 9.20 2.61
N ILE A 163 -1.33 7.89 2.60
CA ILE A 163 -2.31 7.29 3.54
C ILE A 163 -1.82 7.42 5.00
N GLN A 164 -0.51 7.35 5.25
CA GLN A 164 0.04 7.59 6.59
C GLN A 164 -0.13 9.04 7.05
N ARG A 165 0.00 10.03 6.15
CA ARG A 165 -0.25 11.45 6.48
C ARG A 165 -1.72 11.71 6.77
N ILE A 166 -2.62 11.19 5.94
CA ILE A 166 -4.07 11.28 6.15
C ILE A 166 -4.44 10.63 7.48
N ALA A 167 -3.97 9.41 7.73
CA ALA A 167 -4.23 8.69 8.97
C ALA A 167 -3.78 9.49 10.20
N LYS A 168 -2.56 10.05 10.19
CA LYS A 168 -2.07 10.90 11.29
C LYS A 168 -2.93 12.15 11.48
N LYS A 169 -3.29 12.83 10.39
CA LYS A 169 -4.05 14.09 10.45
C LYS A 169 -5.47 13.88 10.96
N LEU A 170 -6.08 12.75 10.63
CA LEU A 170 -7.41 12.36 11.05
C LEU A 170 -7.44 11.52 12.35
N ASN A 171 -6.27 11.25 12.95
CA ASN A 171 -6.12 10.38 14.12
C ASN A 171 -6.69 8.96 13.91
N LEU A 172 -6.41 8.38 12.74
CA LEU A 172 -6.73 7.00 12.37
C LEU A 172 -5.53 6.07 12.62
N PHE A 173 -5.76 4.76 12.52
CA PHE A 173 -4.69 3.77 12.48
C PHE A 173 -3.70 4.07 11.34
N VAL A 174 -2.41 4.17 11.66
CA VAL A 174 -1.33 4.45 10.69
C VAL A 174 -0.76 3.13 10.16
N PRO A 175 -0.90 2.81 8.87
CA PRO A 175 -0.51 1.51 8.35
C PRO A 175 1.00 1.43 8.07
N ASP A 176 1.55 0.20 8.13
CA ASP A 176 2.95 -0.09 7.85
C ASP A 176 3.22 -0.46 6.39
N GLY A 177 2.17 -0.82 5.66
CA GLY A 177 2.21 -1.14 4.25
C GLY A 177 0.84 -1.10 3.59
N GLU A 178 0.83 -1.21 2.27
CA GLU A 178 -0.36 -1.10 1.42
C GLU A 178 -0.50 -2.28 0.46
N ARG A 179 0.04 -3.44 0.85
CA ARG A 179 0.08 -4.60 -0.03
C ARG A 179 -1.34 -5.10 -0.29
N GLY A 180 -1.67 -5.30 -1.56
CA GLY A 180 -2.97 -5.81 -1.99
C GLY A 180 -3.98 -4.73 -2.39
N ILE A 181 -3.67 -3.44 -2.18
CA ILE A 181 -4.54 -2.35 -2.63
C ILE A 181 -4.44 -2.20 -4.16
N PRO A 182 -5.57 -2.20 -4.90
CA PRO A 182 -5.56 -1.92 -6.33
C PRO A 182 -5.09 -0.49 -6.63
N SER A 183 -4.44 -0.29 -7.78
CA SER A 183 -4.01 1.03 -8.22
C SER A 183 -5.11 1.72 -9.00
N ALA A 184 -5.39 2.99 -8.70
CA ALA A 184 -6.26 3.81 -9.52
C ALA A 184 -5.52 4.28 -10.79
N ASN A 185 -6.20 4.33 -11.93
CA ASN A 185 -5.62 4.88 -13.16
C ASN A 185 -5.47 6.41 -13.02
N ALA A 186 -4.23 6.90 -13.07
CA ALA A 186 -3.93 8.33 -12.92
C ALA A 186 -4.54 9.24 -13.99
N GLN A 187 -4.86 8.71 -15.18
CA GLN A 187 -5.54 9.45 -16.25
C GLN A 187 -7.07 9.44 -16.11
N LYS A 188 -7.63 8.52 -15.31
CA LYS A 188 -9.07 8.31 -15.14
C LYS A 188 -9.39 8.12 -13.66
N VAL A 189 -9.01 9.09 -12.83
CA VAL A 189 -9.08 9.00 -11.37
C VAL A 189 -10.53 9.03 -10.88
N TRP A 190 -11.38 9.86 -11.49
CA TRP A 190 -12.73 10.15 -10.99
C TRP A 190 -13.78 9.10 -11.30
N MET A 191 -14.72 8.93 -10.39
CA MET A 191 -15.92 8.09 -10.58
C MET A 191 -17.06 8.81 -11.32
N PHE A 192 -16.77 9.98 -11.88
CA PHE A 192 -17.70 10.85 -12.60
C PHE A 192 -16.97 11.53 -13.77
N PRO A 193 -17.69 12.03 -14.79
CA PRO A 193 -17.08 12.74 -15.92
C PRO A 193 -16.80 14.23 -15.60
N TYR A 194 -16.16 14.94 -16.53
CA TYR A 194 -15.96 16.39 -16.41
C TYR A 194 -17.30 17.13 -16.31
N GLN A 195 -17.31 18.32 -15.70
CA GLN A 195 -18.52 19.12 -15.48
C GLN A 195 -19.41 19.26 -16.73
N HIS A 196 -18.83 19.57 -17.90
CA HIS A 196 -19.59 19.72 -19.16
C HIS A 196 -20.20 18.43 -19.70
N GLU A 197 -19.84 17.27 -19.17
CA GLU A 197 -20.35 15.96 -19.58
C GLU A 197 -21.30 15.34 -18.55
N ARG A 198 -21.51 16.00 -17.40
CA ARG A 198 -22.40 15.52 -16.34
C ARG A 198 -23.87 15.68 -16.73
N ILE A 199 -24.69 14.73 -16.28
CA ILE A 199 -26.14 14.76 -16.43
C ILE A 199 -26.88 15.11 -15.13
N GLY A 200 -26.16 15.20 -14.01
CA GLY A 200 -26.61 15.85 -12.77
C GLY A 200 -26.94 14.93 -11.60
N ASN A 201 -26.97 13.61 -11.81
CA ASN A 201 -27.30 12.63 -10.76
C ASN A 201 -26.11 11.75 -10.35
N GLU A 202 -24.92 11.97 -10.92
CA GLU A 202 -23.75 11.12 -10.67
C GLU A 202 -23.36 11.13 -9.20
N PHE A 203 -23.29 12.31 -8.58
CA PHE A 203 -22.90 12.43 -7.17
C PHE A 203 -23.95 11.81 -6.24
N ASP A 204 -25.24 11.98 -6.51
CA ASP A 204 -26.31 11.30 -5.76
C ASP A 204 -26.12 9.78 -5.77
N ILE A 205 -25.92 9.21 -6.95
CA ILE A 205 -25.71 7.77 -7.13
C ILE A 205 -24.45 7.31 -6.40
N LEU A 206 -23.35 8.07 -6.46
CA LEU A 206 -22.08 7.70 -5.82
C LEU A 206 -22.17 7.78 -4.29
N TRP A 207 -22.85 8.78 -3.74
CA TRP A 207 -23.10 8.87 -2.30
C TRP A 207 -24.04 7.76 -1.82
N GLU A 208 -25.14 7.50 -2.54
CA GLU A 208 -26.04 6.39 -2.25
C GLU A 208 -25.31 5.05 -2.29
N LEU A 209 -24.46 4.83 -3.30
CA LEU A 209 -23.63 3.63 -3.41
C LEU A 209 -22.66 3.52 -2.25
N PHE A 210 -22.01 4.60 -1.84
CA PHE A 210 -21.06 4.59 -0.72
C PHE A 210 -21.75 4.22 0.60
N GLU A 211 -22.89 4.83 0.90
CA GLU A 211 -23.70 4.49 2.07
C GLU A 211 -24.17 3.03 2.02
N ALA A 212 -24.69 2.58 0.88
CA ALA A 212 -25.12 1.20 0.69
C ALA A 212 -23.96 0.20 0.81
N THR A 213 -22.75 0.61 0.40
CA THR A 213 -21.53 -0.18 0.60
C THR A 213 -21.26 -0.33 2.08
N ILE A 214 -21.16 0.78 2.84
CA ILE A 214 -20.92 0.75 4.29
C ILE A 214 -21.95 -0.12 5.03
N ASN A 215 -23.22 -0.07 4.60
CA ASN A 215 -24.31 -0.80 5.27
C ASN A 215 -24.54 -2.23 4.74
N ASP A 216 -23.80 -2.69 3.74
CA ASP A 216 -24.03 -3.98 3.04
C ASP A 216 -25.46 -4.11 2.48
N THR A 217 -25.96 -3.03 1.85
CA THR A 217 -27.31 -2.96 1.28
C THR A 217 -27.32 -2.63 -0.22
N ILE A 218 -26.22 -2.89 -0.94
CA ILE A 218 -26.13 -2.63 -2.38
C ILE A 218 -27.15 -3.49 -3.13
N THR A 219 -28.03 -2.83 -3.89
CA THR A 219 -29.00 -3.50 -4.77
C THR A 219 -28.46 -3.63 -6.19
N ASN A 220 -29.05 -4.56 -6.97
CA ASN A 220 -28.73 -4.69 -8.39
C ASN A 220 -29.01 -3.39 -9.16
N ASP A 221 -30.10 -2.70 -8.83
CA ASP A 221 -30.46 -1.42 -9.46
C ASP A 221 -29.40 -0.35 -9.18
N LEU A 222 -29.04 -0.13 -7.91
CA LEU A 222 -28.04 0.86 -7.52
C LEU A 222 -26.67 0.58 -8.17
N PHE A 223 -26.26 -0.69 -8.22
CA PHE A 223 -25.03 -1.09 -8.89
C PHE A 223 -25.07 -0.78 -10.40
N GLN A 224 -26.20 -1.06 -11.08
CA GLN A 224 -26.35 -0.75 -12.51
C GLN A 224 -26.41 0.75 -12.76
N ARG A 225 -27.08 1.53 -11.90
CA ARG A 225 -27.06 3.01 -11.97
C ARG A 225 -25.63 3.55 -11.85
N ALA A 226 -24.84 3.05 -10.90
CA ALA A 226 -23.43 3.44 -10.75
C ALA A 226 -22.58 3.01 -11.97
N LEU A 227 -22.84 1.83 -12.53
CA LEU A 227 -22.14 1.34 -13.73
C LEU A 227 -22.46 2.17 -14.98
N ASN A 228 -23.66 2.78 -15.04
CA ASN A 228 -24.08 3.65 -16.13
C ASN A 228 -23.48 5.06 -16.04
N ILE A 229 -22.81 5.42 -14.94
CA ILE A 229 -22.07 6.68 -14.86
C ILE A 229 -20.94 6.64 -15.89
N ARG A 230 -20.84 7.69 -16.69
CA ARG A 230 -19.81 7.80 -17.73
C ARG A 230 -18.42 7.64 -17.11
N ASN A 231 -17.56 6.86 -17.78
CA ASN A 231 -16.20 6.50 -17.35
C ASN A 231 -16.11 5.53 -16.16
N VAL A 232 -17.22 5.00 -15.64
CA VAL A 232 -17.22 3.94 -14.63
C VAL A 232 -17.36 2.57 -15.31
N GLY A 233 -16.35 1.72 -15.18
CA GLY A 233 -16.38 0.35 -15.68
C GLY A 233 -16.41 -0.68 -14.55
N LYS A 234 -16.85 -1.92 -14.85
CA LYS A 234 -16.99 -3.02 -13.86
C LYS A 234 -15.74 -3.20 -13.00
N THR A 235 -14.54 -3.17 -13.59
CA THR A 235 -13.27 -3.28 -12.85
C THR A 235 -13.11 -2.16 -11.83
N LYS A 236 -13.25 -0.90 -12.26
CA LYS A 236 -13.11 0.26 -11.37
C LYS A 236 -14.14 0.24 -10.24
N LEU A 237 -15.38 -0.13 -10.56
CA LEU A 237 -16.45 -0.24 -9.58
C LEU A 237 -16.11 -1.28 -8.50
N THR A 238 -15.63 -2.47 -8.87
CA THR A 238 -15.20 -3.47 -7.88
C THR A 238 -13.98 -3.05 -7.06
N GLU A 239 -13.07 -2.26 -7.63
CA GLU A 239 -11.90 -1.73 -6.91
C GLU A 239 -12.32 -0.71 -5.85
N VAL A 240 -13.26 0.18 -6.17
CA VAL A 240 -13.70 1.19 -5.21
C VAL A 240 -14.57 0.61 -4.08
N LEU A 241 -15.37 -0.43 -4.36
CA LEU A 241 -16.06 -1.19 -3.31
C LEU A 241 -15.07 -1.88 -2.37
N PHE A 242 -13.99 -2.45 -2.92
CA PHE A 242 -12.92 -3.06 -2.13
C PHE A 242 -12.17 -2.06 -1.24
N TYR A 243 -11.97 -0.82 -1.69
CA TYR A 243 -11.37 0.21 -0.84
C TYR A 243 -12.21 0.51 0.41
N VAL A 244 -13.53 0.41 0.32
CA VAL A 244 -14.45 0.78 1.41
C VAL A 244 -14.70 -0.40 2.34
N ARG A 245 -14.86 -1.60 1.78
CA ARG A 245 -15.10 -2.84 2.52
C ARG A 245 -14.21 -3.97 2.03
N PRO A 246 -12.91 -3.96 2.41
CA PRO A 246 -11.92 -4.89 1.88
C PRO A 246 -12.11 -6.36 2.30
N PHE A 247 -12.97 -6.60 3.30
CA PHE A 247 -13.29 -7.96 3.75
C PHE A 247 -14.48 -8.59 3.03
N ASP A 248 -15.31 -7.78 2.34
CA ASP A 248 -16.54 -8.25 1.70
C ASP A 248 -16.46 -8.25 0.17
N TYR A 249 -15.73 -7.29 -0.41
CA TYR A 249 -15.55 -7.18 -1.84
C TYR A 249 -14.20 -7.71 -2.30
N PHE A 250 -14.12 -8.10 -3.57
CA PHE A 250 -12.87 -8.55 -4.18
C PHE A 250 -12.68 -7.83 -5.52
N PRO A 251 -11.57 -7.11 -5.74
CA PRO A 251 -11.40 -6.30 -6.94
C PRO A 251 -11.18 -7.22 -8.15
N LEU A 252 -11.94 -7.04 -9.24
CA LEU A 252 -11.80 -7.84 -10.46
C LEU A 252 -10.91 -7.15 -11.51
N ASN A 253 -9.61 -7.14 -11.25
CA ASN A 253 -8.58 -6.48 -12.06
C ASN A 253 -7.53 -7.48 -12.61
N GLY A 254 -6.51 -6.97 -13.31
CA GLY A 254 -5.49 -7.81 -13.97
C GLY A 254 -4.90 -8.91 -13.06
N PRO A 255 -4.36 -8.56 -11.88
CA PRO A 255 -3.81 -9.53 -10.92
C PRO A 255 -4.81 -10.56 -10.40
N SER A 256 -6.09 -10.23 -10.29
CA SER A 256 -7.10 -11.12 -9.69
C SER A 256 -7.84 -12.00 -10.71
N ARG A 257 -7.82 -11.66 -12.01
CA ARG A 257 -8.42 -12.46 -13.11
C ARG A 257 -7.99 -13.94 -13.14
N PRO A 258 -6.71 -14.32 -12.87
CA PRO A 258 -6.33 -15.73 -12.81
C PRO A 258 -6.97 -16.49 -11.63
N MET A 259 -7.22 -15.79 -10.52
CA MET A 259 -7.79 -16.38 -9.29
C MET A 259 -9.29 -16.62 -9.43
N SER A 260 -9.99 -15.75 -10.17
CA SER A 260 -11.41 -15.91 -10.46
C SER A 260 -11.72 -17.09 -11.39
N LYS A 261 -10.78 -17.49 -12.25
CA LYS A 261 -10.91 -18.70 -13.09
C LYS A 261 -10.62 -20.01 -12.33
N LYS A 262 -9.80 -19.95 -11.27
CA LYS A 262 -9.38 -21.14 -10.49
C LYS A 262 -10.31 -21.47 -9.32
N SER A 263 -10.99 -20.47 -8.73
CA SER A 263 -11.79 -20.66 -7.50
C SER A 263 -13.24 -21.09 -7.73
N CYS A 264 -13.53 -21.86 -8.79
CA CYS A 264 -14.82 -22.54 -8.93
C CYS A 264 -14.95 -23.78 -8.01
N LEU A 265 -13.92 -24.18 -7.25
CA LEU A 265 -14.04 -25.21 -6.22
C LEU A 265 -13.19 -24.87 -4.99
N SER A 266 -13.85 -24.92 -3.82
CA SER A 266 -13.30 -25.02 -2.47
C SER A 266 -12.38 -23.89 -1.96
N ILE A 267 -12.97 -22.79 -1.49
CA ILE A 267 -12.46 -22.07 -0.31
C ILE A 267 -13.62 -22.04 0.70
N PRO A 268 -13.53 -22.74 1.85
CA PRO A 268 -14.57 -22.73 2.86
C PRO A 268 -14.69 -21.34 3.49
N THR A 269 -15.89 -20.77 3.40
CA THR A 269 -16.48 -19.80 4.34
C THR A 269 -15.62 -18.62 4.78
N LEU A 270 -15.71 -17.52 4.02
CA LEU A 270 -16.21 -16.21 4.49
C LEU A 270 -16.94 -15.59 3.27
N ILE A 271 -18.27 -15.59 3.33
CA ILE A 271 -19.21 -15.04 2.33
C ILE A 271 -19.43 -13.55 2.68
N PRO A 272 -19.60 -12.61 1.70
CA PRO A 272 -20.24 -12.85 0.41
C PRO A 272 -19.47 -12.36 -0.83
N MET A 273 -18.61 -13.22 -1.39
CA MET A 273 -18.39 -13.23 -2.85
C MET A 273 -19.67 -13.57 -3.65
N LYS A 274 -20.76 -14.02 -3.01
CA LYS A 274 -21.98 -14.50 -3.68
C LYS A 274 -22.75 -13.44 -4.47
N ASN A 275 -22.80 -12.19 -4.02
CA ASN A 275 -23.65 -11.17 -4.65
C ASN A 275 -22.93 -10.46 -5.81
N MET A 276 -21.62 -10.25 -5.69
CA MET A 276 -20.82 -9.55 -6.69
C MET A 276 -20.76 -10.30 -8.03
N TRP A 277 -20.75 -11.64 -8.03
CA TRP A 277 -20.80 -12.42 -9.27
C TRP A 277 -22.16 -12.34 -9.98
N GLN A 278 -23.27 -12.30 -9.24
CA GLN A 278 -24.60 -12.12 -9.82
C GLN A 278 -24.77 -10.72 -10.45
N LEU A 279 -24.15 -9.70 -9.83
CA LEU A 279 -24.11 -8.33 -10.31
C LEU A 279 -23.28 -8.14 -11.59
N ILE A 280 -22.22 -8.94 -11.76
CA ILE A 280 -21.23 -8.77 -12.83
C ILE A 280 -21.53 -9.63 -14.06
N MET A 281 -22.22 -10.77 -13.90
CA MET A 281 -22.52 -11.74 -14.98
C MET A 281 -23.82 -11.47 -15.74
N ARG A 282 -24.49 -10.35 -15.47
CA ARG A 282 -25.57 -9.79 -16.31
C ARG A 282 -25.09 -8.50 -16.97
#